data_AF-A0A0T0M739-F1
#
_entry.id   AF-A0A0T0M739-F1
#
_cell.length_a   1.000
_cell.length_b   1.000
_cell.length_c   1.000
_cell.angle_alpha   90.00
_cell.angle_beta   90.00
_cell.angle_gamma   90.00
#
_symmetry.space_group_name_H-M   'P 1'
#
loop_
_entity.id
_entity.type
_entity.pdbx_description
1 polymer ?
#
loop_
_entity_poly.entity_id
_entity_poly.type
_entity_poly.pdbx_seq_one_letter_code
_entity_poly.pdbx_strand_id
1 'polypeptide(L)' 'MKLTTSQPKDWKDLQNRVAEILKECNFNVEIEKKAETAREKVELDVFAEEKIKGRKYSIACECKYWQANIPQNIIH' A
#
# COMPACT_ATOMS: atom_id res chain seq x y z
N MET A 1 -7.09 -1.90 -14.14
CA MET A 1 -6.17 -2.85 -14.84
C MET A 1 -5.48 -3.64 -13.74
N LYS A 2 -5.55 -4.98 -13.72
CA LYS A 2 -5.07 -5.76 -12.55
C LYS A 2 -3.59 -6.13 -12.70
N LEU A 3 -2.83 -6.08 -11.59
CA LEU A 3 -1.39 -6.46 -11.50
C LEU A 3 -1.09 -7.87 -12.06
N THR A 4 -2.11 -8.73 -12.17
CA THR A 4 -2.00 -10.08 -12.74
C THR A 4 -1.87 -10.12 -14.27
N THR A 5 -2.20 -9.03 -14.97
CA THR A 5 -2.25 -8.97 -16.44
C THR A 5 -1.20 -8.06 -17.05
N SER A 6 -0.54 -7.21 -16.25
CA SER A 6 0.55 -6.35 -16.70
C SER A 6 1.41 -5.92 -15.52
N GLN A 7 2.71 -5.77 -15.79
CA GLN A 7 3.68 -5.28 -14.81
C GLN A 7 3.53 -3.77 -14.60
N PRO A 8 3.81 -3.25 -13.39
CA PRO A 8 4.01 -1.84 -13.16
C PRO A 8 5.18 -1.30 -14.00
N LYS A 9 5.12 -0.03 -14.39
CA LYS A 9 6.20 0.64 -15.13
C LYS A 9 7.33 1.10 -14.22
N ASP A 10 6.98 1.54 -13.02
CA ASP A 10 7.88 2.04 -12.00
C ASP A 10 7.25 1.85 -10.60
N TRP A 11 7.94 2.30 -9.56
CA TRP A 11 7.47 2.19 -8.18
C TRP A 11 6.18 2.96 -7.93
N LYS A 12 5.94 4.08 -8.64
CA LYS A 12 4.77 4.92 -8.46
C LYS A 12 3.55 4.30 -9.14
N ASP A 13 3.73 3.69 -10.31
CA ASP A 13 2.70 2.87 -10.98
C ASP A 13 2.32 1.66 -10.11
N LEU A 14 3.29 1.01 -9.45
CA LEU A 14 3.01 -0.07 -8.48
C LEU A 14 2.10 0.44 -7.35
N GLN A 15 2.48 1.55 -6.71
CA GLN A 15 1.71 2.18 -5.63
C GLN A 15 0.28 2.51 -6.06
N ASN A 16 0.12 3.16 -7.22
CA ASN A 16 -1.20 3.54 -7.74
C ASN A 16 -2.08 2.31 -8.00
N ARG A 17 -1.52 1.24 -8.58
CA ARG A 17 -2.26 0.00 -8.86
C ARG A 17 -2.66 -0.75 -7.60
N VAL A 18 -1.80 -0.78 -6.58
CA VAL A 18 -2.15 -1.35 -5.27
C VAL A 18 -3.32 -0.56 -4.66
N ALA A 19 -3.27 0.76 -4.72
CA ALA A 19 -4.36 1.61 -4.25
C ALA A 19 -5.66 1.37 -5.02
N GLU A 20 -5.60 1.20 -6.35
CA GLU A 20 -6.78 0.85 -7.16
C GLU A 20 -7.38 -0.50 -6.76
N ILE A 21 -6.57 -1.53 -6.54
CA ILE A 21 -7.05 -2.84 -6.08
C ILE A 21 -7.79 -2.72 -4.75
N LEU A 22 -7.23 -1.99 -3.79
CA LEU A 22 -7.87 -1.80 -2.48
C LEU A 22 -9.17 -0.99 -2.58
N LYS A 23 -9.23 0.01 -3.48
CA LYS A 23 -10.48 0.72 -3.80
C LYS A 23 -11.53 -0.21 -4.42
N GLU A 24 -11.14 -1.08 -5.36
CA GLU A 24 -12.02 -2.11 -5.93
C GLU A 24 -12.53 -3.09 -4.87
N CYS A 25 -11.75 -3.32 -3.81
CA CYS A 25 -12.15 -4.08 -2.63
C CYS A 25 -13.00 -3.29 -1.62
N ASN A 26 -13.49 -2.10 -1.99
CA ASN A 26 -14.38 -1.25 -1.18
C ASN A 26 -13.73 -0.63 0.08
N PHE A 27 -12.40 -0.51 0.09
CA PHE A 27 -11.71 0.31 1.08
C PHE A 27 -11.71 1.79 0.69
N ASN A 28 -11.71 2.67 1.69
CA ASN A 28 -11.29 4.07 1.52
C ASN A 28 -9.77 4.10 1.50
N VAL A 29 -9.17 4.64 0.44
CA VAL A 29 -7.72 4.55 0.21
C VAL A 29 -7.08 5.92 0.08
N GLU A 30 -5.98 6.12 0.79
CA GLU A 30 -5.06 7.26 0.71
C GLU A 30 -3.68 6.77 0.26
N ILE A 31 -2.98 7.56 -0.56
CA ILE A 31 -1.60 7.30 -0.99
C ILE A 31 -0.68 8.33 -0.35
N GLU A 32 0.58 7.96 -0.09
CA GLU A 32 1.60 8.84 0.54
C GLU A 32 1.07 9.44 1.87
N LYS A 33 0.37 8.63 2.66
CA LYS A 33 -0.30 9.08 3.88
C LYS A 33 0.73 9.31 4.98
N LYS A 34 0.80 10.55 5.47
CA LYS A 34 1.54 10.88 6.69
C LYS A 34 0.73 10.44 7.90
N ALA A 35 1.27 9.47 8.65
CA ALA A 35 0.66 8.91 9.85
C ALA A 35 1.51 9.20 11.07
N GLU A 36 0.88 9.60 12.16
CA GLU A 36 1.54 9.73 13.46
C GLU A 36 1.52 8.38 14.17
N THR A 37 2.69 7.89 14.54
CA THR A 37 2.86 6.68 15.34
C THR A 37 3.25 7.05 16.77
N ALA A 38 3.31 6.06 17.66
CA ALA A 38 3.73 6.27 19.04
C ALA A 38 5.18 6.78 19.18
N ARG A 39 6.00 6.69 18.12
CA ARG A 39 7.42 7.08 18.13
C ARG A 39 7.68 8.28 17.25
N GLU A 40 7.14 8.26 16.03
CA GLU A 40 7.47 9.25 15.00
C GLU A 40 6.36 9.37 13.96
N LYS A 41 6.51 10.36 13.08
CA LYS A 41 5.69 10.46 11.88
C LYS A 41 6.30 9.59 10.80
N VAL A 42 5.50 8.69 10.24
CA VAL A 42 5.87 7.84 9.11
C VAL A 42 5.03 8.21 7.90
N GLU A 43 5.55 7.91 6.71
CA GLU A 43 4.79 7.99 5.47
C GLU A 43 4.46 6.57 5.04
N LEU A 44 3.18 6.31 4.76
CA LEU A 44 2.69 5.04 4.27
C LEU A 44 2.41 5.17 2.77
N ASP A 45 3.05 4.32 1.95
CA ASP A 45 2.90 4.39 0.49
C ASP A 45 1.42 4.26 0.08
N VAL A 46 0.71 3.27 0.66
CA VAL A 46 -0.74 3.11 0.55
C VAL A 46 -1.36 2.78 1.90
N PHE A 47 -2.40 3.52 2.28
CA PHE A 47 -3.20 3.26 3.46
C PHE A 47 -4.66 3.07 3.08
N ALA A 48 -5.28 1.97 3.53
CA ALA A 48 -6.65 1.64 3.19
C ALA A 48 -7.44 1.28 4.45
N GLU A 49 -8.67 1.78 4.57
CA GLU A 49 -9.55 1.47 5.68
C GLU A 49 -10.98 1.16 5.25
N GLU A 50 -11.60 0.20 5.94
CA GLU A 50 -13.02 -0.06 5.85
C GLU A 50 -13.62 -0.32 7.23
N LYS A 51 -14.95 -0.24 7.30
CA LYS A 51 -15.71 -0.54 8.51
C LYS A 51 -16.81 -1.53 8.21
N ILE A 52 -16.63 -2.77 8.65
CA ILE A 52 -17.63 -3.83 8.51
C ILE A 52 -18.22 -4.14 9.89
N LYS A 53 -19.55 -3.98 10.03
CA LYS A 53 -20.30 -4.28 11.26
C LYS A 53 -19.69 -3.64 12.53
N GLY A 54 -19.27 -2.37 12.41
CA GLY A 54 -18.68 -1.64 13.53
C GLY A 54 -17.19 -1.88 13.74
N ARG A 55 -16.59 -2.93 13.16
CA ARG A 55 -15.16 -3.21 13.24
C ARG A 55 -14.40 -2.49 12.13
N LYS A 56 -13.35 -1.77 12.52
CA LYS A 56 -12.42 -1.11 11.61
C LYS A 56 -11.36 -2.10 11.15
N TYR A 57 -11.13 -2.17 9.84
CA TYR A 57 -10.03 -2.90 9.23
C TYR A 57 -9.15 -1.88 8.54
N SER A 58 -7.85 -1.96 8.80
CA SER A 58 -6.85 -1.04 8.24
C SER A 58 -5.74 -1.85 7.60
N ILE A 59 -5.28 -1.40 6.44
CA ILE A 59 -4.14 -1.96 5.71
C ILE A 59 -3.15 -0.82 5.52
N ALA A 60 -1.93 -1.02 6.02
CA ALA A 60 -0.77 -0.21 5.68
C ALA A 60 0.09 -1.04 4.72
N CYS A 61 0.39 -0.50 3.55
CA CYS A 61 1.11 -1.21 2.51
C CYS A 61 2.27 -0.35 2.00
N GLU A 62 3.47 -0.95 2.02
CA GLU A 62 4.70 -0.41 1.47
C GLU A 62 4.96 -1.02 0.08
N CYS A 63 5.20 -0.17 -0.92
CA CYS A 63 5.33 -0.55 -2.32
C CYS A 63 6.79 -0.49 -2.77
N LYS A 64 7.45 -1.64 -2.88
CA LYS A 64 8.86 -1.72 -3.27
C LYS A 64 9.01 -2.44 -4.63
N TYR A 65 9.34 -1.67 -5.68
CA TYR A 65 9.51 -2.19 -7.04
C TYR A 65 11.00 -2.48 -7.33
N TRP A 66 11.49 -3.61 -6.81
CA TRP A 66 12.89 -4.02 -7.00
C TRP A 66 13.12 -4.75 -8.32
N GLN A 67 14.29 -4.52 -8.92
CA GLN A 67 14.72 -5.18 -10.16
C GLN A 67 15.27 -6.60 -9.93
N ALA A 68 15.49 -6.98 -8.66
CA ALA A 68 16.00 -8.28 -8.27
C ALA A 68 15.47 -8.66 -6.88
N ASN A 69 15.60 -9.94 -6.54
CA ASN A 69 15.26 -10.42 -5.19
C ASN A 69 16.17 -9.75 -4.16
N ILE A 70 15.57 -9.13 -3.14
CA ILE A 70 16.31 -8.49 -2.06
C ILE A 70 16.19 -9.37 -0.79
N PRO A 71 17.31 -9.71 -0.12
CA PRO A 71 17.30 -10.43 1.14
C PRO A 71 16.48 -9.70 2.22
N GLN A 72 15.60 -10.43 2.91
CA GLN A 72 14.69 -9.86 3.92
C GLN A 72 15.43 -9.15 5.06
N ASN A 73 16.64 -9.60 5.41
CA ASN A 73 17.44 -8.99 6.49
C ASN A 73 17.92 -7.56 6.19
N ILE A 74 17.75 -7.08 4.95
CA ILE A 74 18.12 -5.72 4.53
C ILE A 74 16.91 -4.77 4.55
N ILE A 75 15.69 -5.32 4.65
CA ILE A 75 14.43 -4.57 4.60
C ILE A 75 13.83 -4.51 6.01
N HIS A 76 13.32 -3.34 6.39
CA HIS A 76 12.70 -3.06 7.69
C HIS A 76 11.18 -2.97 7.58
#